data_AF-A0A1R3V349-F1
#
_entry.id   AF-A0A1R3V349-F1
#
_cell.length_a   1.000
_cell.length_b   1.000
_cell.length_c   1.000
_cell.angle_alpha   90.00
_cell.angle_beta   90.00
_cell.angle_gamma   90.00
#
_symmetry.space_group_name_H-M   'P 1'
#
loop_
_entity.id
_entity.type
_entity.pdbx_description
1 polymer ?
#
loop_
_entity_poly.entity_id
_entity_poly.type
_entity_poly.pdbx_seq_one_letter_code
_entity_poly.pdbx_strand_id
1 'polypeptide(L)'
;MQKVARNFFTLAVIYALFGMALGLQMAISQDHGQMPTHAHIMVAGWLMSAVFAFFYHLFPAVAEKRLATVHFWLTAISGIGLLIGLYIMLAGNPAIEPLVATSSMGFYAGLLLFAYIALPVVWKAERLPEAQKA
;
A
#
# COMPACT_ATOMS: atom_id res chain seq x y z
N MET A 1 -10.54 -12.80 -9.88
CA MET A 1 -9.41 -11.90 -9.55
C MET A 1 -8.14 -12.71 -9.40
N GLN A 2 -7.02 -12.22 -9.94
CA GLN A 2 -5.72 -12.84 -9.77
C GLN A 2 -5.28 -12.83 -8.30
N LYS A 3 -4.43 -13.80 -7.89
CA LYS A 3 -4.03 -13.99 -6.48
C LYS A 3 -3.46 -12.71 -5.87
N VAL A 4 -2.54 -12.04 -6.56
CA VAL A 4 -1.91 -10.79 -6.09
C VAL A 4 -2.91 -9.64 -5.98
N ALA A 5 -3.76 -9.44 -7.00
CA ALA A 5 -4.80 -8.42 -6.99
C ALA A 5 -5.77 -8.60 -5.82
N ARG A 6 -6.25 -9.84 -5.60
CA ARG A 6 -7.10 -10.17 -4.46
C ARG A 6 -6.41 -9.87 -3.12
N ASN A 7 -5.16 -10.26 -2.98
CA ASN A 7 -4.42 -10.04 -1.73
C ASN A 7 -4.26 -8.54 -1.41
N PHE A 8 -3.91 -7.71 -2.41
CA PHE A 8 -3.85 -6.26 -2.24
C PHE A 8 -5.20 -5.67 -1.86
N PHE A 9 -6.29 -6.14 -2.48
CA PHE A 9 -7.63 -5.63 -2.16
C PHE A 9 -8.07 -6.03 -0.75
N THR A 10 -7.77 -7.27 -0.33
CA THR A 10 -8.00 -7.71 1.05
C THR A 10 -7.21 -6.85 2.04
N LEU A 11 -5.94 -6.58 1.76
CA LEU A 11 -5.09 -5.73 2.60
C LEU A 11 -5.64 -4.30 2.66
N ALA A 12 -6.12 -3.75 1.54
CA ALA A 12 -6.76 -2.45 1.50
C ALA A 12 -7.95 -2.41 2.46
N VAL A 13 -8.91 -3.34 2.34
CA VAL A 13 -10.11 -3.36 3.20
C VAL A 13 -9.73 -3.43 4.68
N ILE A 14 -8.74 -4.24 5.04
CA ILE A 14 -8.22 -4.31 6.41
C ILE A 14 -7.73 -2.93 6.87
N TYR A 15 -6.90 -2.25 6.06
CA TYR A 15 -6.44 -0.90 6.39
C TYR A 15 -7.58 0.11 6.52
N ALA A 16 -8.58 0.08 5.63
CA ALA A 16 -9.73 0.98 5.74
C ALA A 16 -10.47 0.80 7.07
N LEU A 17 -10.71 -0.45 7.49
CA LEU A 17 -11.39 -0.72 8.76
C LEU A 17 -10.60 -0.17 9.95
N PHE A 18 -9.30 -0.44 10.03
CA PHE A 18 -8.45 0.09 11.10
C PHE A 18 -8.28 1.61 11.04
N GLY A 19 -8.14 2.18 9.85
CA GLY A 19 -7.98 3.61 9.63
C GLY A 19 -9.22 4.38 10.05
N MET A 20 -10.41 3.92 9.63
CA MET A 20 -11.68 4.50 10.06
C MET A 20 -11.90 4.35 11.57
N ALA A 21 -11.58 3.19 12.15
CA ALA A 21 -11.67 3.00 13.60
C ALA A 21 -10.79 3.99 14.37
N LEU A 22 -9.54 4.20 13.93
CA LEU A 22 -8.65 5.20 14.52
C LEU A 22 -9.18 6.63 14.33
N GLY A 23 -9.72 6.95 13.14
CA GLY A 23 -10.34 8.25 12.86
C GLY A 23 -11.53 8.54 13.77
N LEU A 24 -12.40 7.55 13.97
CA LEU A 24 -13.53 7.64 14.91
C LEU A 24 -13.04 7.81 16.34
N GLN A 25 -12.02 7.06 16.76
CA GLN A 25 -11.45 7.18 18.10
C GLN A 25 -10.92 8.60 18.36
N MET A 26 -10.16 9.18 17.42
CA MET A 26 -9.68 10.57 17.53
C MET A 26 -10.83 11.58 17.57
N ALA A 27 -11.88 11.38 16.74
CA ALA A 27 -13.04 12.26 16.73
C ALA A 27 -13.83 12.20 18.05
N ILE A 28 -13.98 11.02 18.65
CA ILE A 28 -14.70 10.84 19.91
C ILE A 28 -13.89 11.39 21.09
N SER A 29 -12.58 11.13 21.14
CA SER A 29 -11.71 11.57 22.24
C SER A 29 -11.28 13.03 22.13
N GLN A 30 -11.42 13.64 20.95
CA GLN A 30 -10.83 14.94 20.59
C GLN A 30 -9.29 14.97 20.62
N ASP A 31 -8.64 13.82 20.83
CA ASP A 31 -7.19 13.67 20.78
C ASP A 31 -6.75 13.30 19.36
N HIS A 32 -6.02 14.22 18.72
CA HIS A 32 -5.55 14.08 17.35
C HIS A 32 -4.06 13.72 17.28
N GLY A 33 -3.44 13.26 18.38
CA GLY A 33 -2.03 12.86 18.41
C GLY A 33 -1.67 11.75 17.40
N GLN A 34 -2.65 10.93 17.01
CA GLN A 34 -2.49 9.86 16.03
C GLN A 34 -2.90 10.25 14.60
N MET A 35 -3.12 11.55 14.33
CA MET A 35 -3.49 12.03 13.00
C MET A 35 -2.51 11.57 11.90
N PRO A 36 -1.16 11.60 12.10
CA PRO A 36 -0.24 11.09 11.09
C PRO A 36 -0.44 9.59 10.83
N THR A 37 -0.62 8.78 11.88
CA THR A 37 -0.90 7.34 11.73
C THR A 37 -2.16 7.11 10.93
N HIS A 38 -3.26 7.79 11.27
CA HIS A 38 -4.53 7.69 10.53
C HIS A 38 -4.37 8.03 9.05
N ALA A 39 -3.70 9.14 8.73
CA ALA A 39 -3.46 9.55 7.36
C ALA A 39 -2.67 8.50 6.55
N HIS A 40 -1.64 7.90 7.16
CA HIS A 40 -0.87 6.84 6.51
C HIS A 40 -1.69 5.55 6.33
N ILE A 41 -2.53 5.17 7.30
CA ILE A 41 -3.43 4.02 7.13
C ILE A 41 -4.39 4.27 5.97
N MET A 42 -4.98 5.46 5.86
CA MET A 42 -5.98 5.76 4.83
C MET A 42 -5.37 5.94 3.43
N VAL A 43 -4.22 6.61 3.30
CA VAL A 43 -3.60 6.89 1.99
C VAL A 43 -2.67 5.76 1.57
N ALA A 44 -1.64 5.47 2.38
CA ALA A 44 -0.64 4.46 2.03
C ALA A 44 -1.18 3.03 2.19
N GLY A 45 -1.97 2.79 3.23
CA GLY A 45 -2.63 1.51 3.45
C GLY A 45 -3.78 1.27 2.49
N TRP A 46 -4.93 1.92 2.75
CA TRP A 46 -6.18 1.70 2.00
C TRP A 46 -6.07 2.11 0.53
N LEU A 47 -5.85 3.39 0.25
CA LEU A 47 -5.97 3.91 -1.12
C LEU A 47 -4.91 3.32 -2.04
N MET A 48 -3.65 3.30 -1.61
CA MET A 48 -2.57 2.79 -2.47
C MET A 48 -2.65 1.28 -2.70
N SER A 49 -3.02 0.48 -1.67
CA SER A 49 -3.24 -0.96 -1.86
C SER A 49 -4.42 -1.24 -2.81
N ALA A 50 -5.49 -0.44 -2.75
CA ALA A 50 -6.60 -0.55 -3.70
C ALA A 50 -6.15 -0.23 -5.13
N VAL A 51 -5.34 0.82 -5.33
CA VAL A 51 -4.75 1.14 -6.64
C VAL A 51 -3.91 -0.02 -7.17
N PHE A 52 -3.06 -0.62 -6.34
CA PHE A 52 -2.27 -1.80 -6.74
C PHE A 52 -3.17 -2.99 -7.10
N ALA A 53 -4.21 -3.25 -6.30
CA ALA A 53 -5.17 -4.31 -6.59
C ALA A 53 -5.83 -4.12 -7.96
N PHE A 54 -6.33 -2.92 -8.25
CA PHE A 54 -6.95 -2.61 -9.53
C PHE A 54 -5.96 -2.69 -10.68
N PHE A 55 -4.73 -2.20 -10.51
CA PHE A 55 -3.68 -2.34 -11.52
C PHE A 55 -3.43 -3.81 -11.88
N TYR A 56 -3.20 -4.67 -10.88
CA TYR A 56 -2.97 -6.10 -11.12
C TYR A 56 -4.22 -6.84 -11.61
N HIS A 57 -5.40 -6.30 -11.36
CA HIS A 57 -6.63 -6.84 -11.94
C HIS A 57 -6.76 -6.51 -13.43
N LEU A 58 -6.45 -5.27 -13.82
CA LEU A 58 -6.50 -4.79 -15.21
C LEU A 58 -5.40 -5.40 -16.09
N PHE A 59 -4.22 -5.68 -15.52
CA PHE A 59 -3.08 -6.24 -16.23
C PHE A 59 -2.71 -7.65 -15.76
N PRO A 60 -3.55 -8.68 -16.07
CA PRO A 60 -3.38 -10.03 -15.53
C PRO A 60 -2.06 -10.69 -15.91
N ALA A 61 -1.53 -10.44 -17.12
CA ALA A 61 -0.25 -10.96 -17.59
C ALA A 61 0.95 -10.53 -16.71
N VAL A 62 0.81 -9.39 -16.02
CA VAL A 62 1.84 -8.88 -15.11
C VAL A 62 1.62 -9.43 -13.70
N ALA A 63 0.36 -9.62 -13.30
CA ALA A 63 -0.02 -10.17 -12.01
C ALA A 63 0.44 -11.62 -11.79
N GLU A 64 0.63 -12.39 -12.87
CA GLU A 64 1.12 -13.78 -12.81
C GLU A 64 2.63 -13.88 -12.60
N LYS A 65 3.38 -12.78 -12.77
CA LYS A 65 4.84 -12.77 -12.60
C LYS A 65 5.22 -12.85 -11.12
N ARG A 66 6.33 -13.54 -10.83
CA ARG A 66 6.91 -13.62 -9.47
C ARG A 66 7.17 -12.23 -8.87
N LEU A 67 7.51 -11.26 -9.70
CA LEU A 67 7.80 -9.89 -9.28
C LEU A 67 6.58 -9.19 -8.66
N ALA A 68 5.36 -9.49 -9.13
CA ALA A 68 4.12 -8.97 -8.54
C ALA A 68 3.90 -9.53 -7.11
N THR A 69 4.27 -10.80 -6.90
CA THR A 69 4.22 -11.42 -5.56
C THR A 69 5.26 -10.81 -4.62
N VAL A 70 6.48 -10.55 -5.10
CA VAL A 70 7.53 -9.85 -4.32
C VAL A 70 7.07 -8.45 -3.95
N HIS A 71 6.50 -7.71 -4.91
CA HIS A 71 5.93 -6.39 -4.67
C HIS A 71 4.84 -6.41 -3.58
N PHE A 72 3.94 -7.40 -3.62
CA PHE A 72 2.92 -7.57 -2.57
C PHE A 72 3.54 -7.74 -1.19
N TRP A 73 4.44 -8.71 -1.01
CA TRP A 73 4.99 -8.99 0.31
C TRP A 73 5.87 -7.87 0.85
N LEU A 74 6.69 -7.25 -0.01
CA LEU A 74 7.49 -6.09 0.36
C LEU A 74 6.60 -4.95 0.87
N THR A 75 5.58 -4.59 0.10
CA THR A 75 4.64 -3.51 0.46
C THR A 75 3.85 -3.85 1.72
N ALA A 76 3.36 -5.09 1.86
CA ALA A 76 2.56 -5.51 3.00
C ALA A 76 3.37 -5.51 4.31
N ILE A 77 4.57 -6.11 4.31
CA ILE A 77 5.43 -6.19 5.50
C ILE A 77 5.89 -4.79 5.90
N SER A 78 6.38 -4.00 4.95
CA SER A 78 6.83 -2.64 5.21
C SER A 78 5.68 -1.73 5.64
N GLY A 79 4.51 -1.85 5.02
CA GLY A 79 3.32 -1.08 5.39
C GLY A 79 2.83 -1.40 6.80
N ILE A 80 2.72 -2.68 7.17
CA ILE A 80 2.35 -3.08 8.53
C ILE A 80 3.36 -2.56 9.55
N GLY A 81 4.67 -2.72 9.29
CA GLY A 81 5.72 -2.24 10.17
C GLY A 81 5.69 -0.71 10.34
N LEU A 82 5.47 0.03 9.25
CA LEU A 82 5.34 1.49 9.27
C LEU A 82 4.19 1.93 10.18
N LEU A 83 3.01 1.33 10.01
CA LEU A 83 1.81 1.75 10.71
C LEU A 83 1.84 1.40 12.21
N ILE A 84 2.31 0.20 12.55
CA ILE A 84 2.50 -0.20 13.95
C ILE A 84 3.59 0.67 14.61
N GLY A 85 4.71 0.85 13.93
CA GLY A 85 5.82 1.67 14.43
C GLY A 85 5.39 3.12 14.66
N LEU A 86 4.68 3.72 13.70
CA LEU A 86 4.21 5.10 13.79
C LEU A 86 3.21 5.29 14.94
N TYR A 87 2.28 4.34 15.13
CA TYR A 87 1.34 4.37 16.24
C TYR A 87 2.06 4.37 17.59
N ILE A 88 3.02 3.45 17.79
CA ILE A 88 3.81 3.32 19.03
C ILE A 88 4.68 4.56 19.25
N MET A 89 5.31 5.06 18.19
CA MET A 89 6.18 6.25 18.27
C MET A 89 5.40 7.46 18.75
N LEU A 90 4.23 7.71 18.15
CA LEU A 90 3.35 8.84 18.50
C LEU A 90 2.63 8.64 19.83
N ALA A 91 2.57 7.42 20.35
CA ALA A 91 2.14 7.14 21.72
C ALA A 91 3.23 7.45 22.79
N GLY A 92 4.36 8.04 22.38
CA GLY A 92 5.40 8.50 23.30
C GLY A 92 6.60 7.55 23.44
N ASN A 93 6.79 6.60 22.53
CA ASN A 93 7.93 5.69 22.54
C ASN A 93 8.88 5.96 21.35
N PRO A 94 9.78 6.96 21.45
CA PRO A 94 10.68 7.33 20.35
C PRO A 94 11.71 6.24 20.02
N ALA A 95 11.96 5.28 20.92
CA ALA A 95 12.94 4.21 20.68
C ALA A 95 12.56 3.28 19.50
N ILE A 96 11.31 3.34 19.02
CA ILE A 96 10.84 2.58 17.85
C ILE A 96 11.16 3.28 16.52
N GLU A 97 11.74 4.48 16.52
CA GLU A 97 12.10 5.24 15.32
C GLU A 97 12.88 4.40 14.27
N PRO A 98 13.87 3.57 14.62
CA PRO A 98 14.59 2.76 13.63
C PRO A 98 13.69 1.79 12.86
N LEU A 99 12.63 1.26 13.50
CA LEU A 99 11.64 0.43 12.83
C LEU A 99 10.83 1.26 11.85
N VAL A 100 10.36 2.44 12.26
CA VAL A 100 9.60 3.36 11.40
C VAL A 100 10.42 3.75 10.17
N ALA A 101 11.70 4.10 10.36
CA ALA A 101 12.60 4.46 9.27
C ALA A 101 12.82 3.29 8.30
N THR A 102 13.14 2.10 8.84
CA THR A 102 13.39 0.90 8.01
C THR A 102 12.14 0.47 7.23
N SER A 103 10.98 0.50 7.88
CA SER A 103 9.70 0.21 7.23
C SER A 103 9.34 1.26 6.17
N SER A 104 9.62 2.54 6.41
CA SER A 104 9.42 3.61 5.41
C SER A 104 10.28 3.38 4.16
N MET A 105 11.55 3.02 4.35
CA MET A 105 12.46 2.71 3.24
C MET A 105 12.01 1.48 2.46
N GLY A 106 11.58 0.42 3.15
CA GLY A 106 11.04 -0.77 2.50
C GLY A 106 9.76 -0.49 1.71
N PHE A 107 8.88 0.37 2.24
CA PHE A 107 7.64 0.76 1.57
C PHE A 107 7.92 1.61 0.33
N TYR A 108 8.87 2.54 0.42
CA TYR A 108 9.35 3.31 -0.72
C TYR A 108 9.96 2.41 -1.80
N ALA A 109 10.76 1.41 -1.41
CA ALA A 109 11.28 0.40 -2.34
C ALA A 109 10.16 -0.41 -2.99
N GLY A 110 9.07 -0.70 -2.27
CA GLY A 110 7.85 -1.28 -2.81
C GLY A 110 7.24 -0.42 -3.92
N LEU A 111 7.12 0.89 -3.70
CA LEU A 111 6.62 1.82 -4.72
C LEU A 111 7.55 1.91 -5.94
N LEU A 112 8.87 1.92 -5.75
CA LEU A 112 9.83 1.87 -6.86
C LEU A 112 9.67 0.59 -7.68
N LEU A 113 9.49 -0.54 -7.00
CA LEU A 113 9.24 -1.82 -7.65
C LEU A 113 7.92 -1.80 -8.43
N PHE A 114 6.86 -1.21 -7.86
CA PHE A 114 5.61 -0.99 -8.58
C PHE A 114 5.82 -0.15 -9.83
N ALA A 115 6.53 0.98 -9.73
CA ALA A 115 6.81 1.85 -10.87
C ALA A 115 7.56 1.10 -11.99
N TYR A 116 8.58 0.30 -11.61
CA TYR A 116 9.30 -0.56 -12.56
C TYR A 116 8.39 -1.58 -13.26
N ILE A 117 7.41 -2.14 -12.54
CA ILE A 117 6.44 -3.08 -13.09
C ILE A 117 5.41 -2.37 -13.99
N ALA A 118 4.88 -1.24 -13.54
CA ALA A 118 3.69 -0.61 -14.11
C ALA A 118 4.00 0.29 -15.30
N LEU A 119 5.06 1.10 -15.24
CA LEU A 119 5.38 2.08 -16.28
C LEU A 119 5.58 1.45 -17.67
N PRO A 120 6.32 0.32 -17.84
CA PRO A 120 6.48 -0.31 -19.15
C PRO A 120 5.16 -0.81 -19.74
N VAL A 121 4.21 -1.21 -18.88
CA VAL A 121 2.91 -1.77 -19.29
C VAL A 121 2.02 -0.64 -19.83
N VAL A 122 1.95 0.47 -19.08
CA VAL A 122 1.14 1.63 -19.45
C VAL A 122 1.65 2.27 -20.74
N TRP A 123 2.95 2.53 -20.86
CA TRP A 123 3.51 3.15 -22.07
C TRP A 123 3.53 2.24 -23.29
N LYS A 124 3.52 0.91 -23.11
CA LYS A 124 3.39 -0.02 -24.24
C LYS A 124 1.96 -0.08 -24.77
N ALA A 125 0.95 0.05 -23.91
CA ALA A 125 -0.46 0.07 -24.30
C ALA A 125 -0.80 1.25 -25.24
N GLU A 126 -0.14 2.40 -25.06
CA GLU A 126 -0.33 3.57 -25.92
C GLU A 126 0.25 3.40 -27.34
N ARG A 127 1.26 2.54 -27.50
CA ARG A 127 1.98 2.36 -28.77
C ARG A 127 1.34 1.33 -29.72
N LEU A 128 0.29 0.63 -29.29
CA LEU A 128 -0.38 -0.35 -30.12
C LEU A 128 -1.46 0.33 -31.00
N PRO A 129 -1.52 0.00 -32.31
CA PRO A 129 -2.65 0.40 -33.15
C PRO A 129 -3.98 0.01 -32.50
N GLU A 130 -5.04 0.80 -32.68
CA GLU A 130 -6.33 0.55 -31.99
C GLU A 130 -6.88 -0.87 -32.17
N ALA A 131 -6.59 -1.51 -33.31
CA ALA A 131 -6.97 -2.90 -33.58
C ALA A 131 -6.32 -3.97 -32.68
N GLN A 132 -5.30 -3.61 -31.88
CA GLN A 132 -4.52 -4.53 -31.03
C GLN A 132 -4.56 -4.20 -29.53
N LYS A 133 -5.34 -3.19 -29.12
CA LYS A 133 -5.60 -2.92 -27.69
C LYS A 133 -6.65 -3.91 -27.20
N ALA A 134 -6.19 -5.05 -26.67
CA ALA A 134 -7.03 -6.09 -26.07
C ALA A 134 -6.90 -6.07 -24.54
#